data_AF-A0A8J3D3E6-F1
#
_entry.id   AF-A0A8J3D3E6-F1
#
_cell.length_a   1.000
_cell.length_b   1.000
_cell.length_c   1.000
_cell.angle_alpha   90.00
_cell.angle_beta   90.00
_cell.angle_gamma   90.00
#
_symmetry.space_group_name_H-M   'P 1'
#
loop_
_entity.id
_entity.type
_entity.pdbx_description
1 polymer ?
#
loop_
_entity_poly.entity_id
_entity_poly.type
_entity_poly.pdbx_seq_one_letter_code
_entity_poly.pdbx_strand_id
1 'polypeptide(L)'
;MVKKRLKVIWADEAKEALRQVYNFLKYRESIEIARKVRDEILFQTKSLSDFPEKFEKEHYLLNIPGNFRYKVVWSYKIIYEVTFDSVYILDIFHTSRDPSNIKKPK
;
A
#
# COMPACT_ATOMS: atom_id res chain seq x y z
N MET A 1 -21.91 8.50 17.01
CA MET A 1 -21.58 8.46 15.57
C MET A 1 -20.93 7.12 15.28
N VAL A 2 -21.54 6.26 14.46
CA VAL A 2 -20.94 4.98 14.07
C VAL A 2 -19.82 5.31 13.08
N LYS A 3 -18.55 5.04 13.44
CA LYS A 3 -17.42 5.13 12.51
C LYS A 3 -17.68 4.14 11.37
N LYS A 4 -18.01 4.63 10.18
CA LYS A 4 -18.13 3.82 8.97
C LYS A 4 -16.73 3.31 8.61
N ARG A 5 -16.46 2.03 8.83
CA ARG A 5 -15.21 1.39 8.42
C ARG A 5 -15.27 1.09 6.92
N LEU A 6 -14.30 1.60 6.18
CA LEU A 6 -14.18 1.33 4.75
C LEU A 6 -13.64 -0.09 4.54
N LYS A 7 -14.11 -0.76 3.50
CA LYS A 7 -13.59 -2.09 3.14
C LYS A 7 -12.20 -1.96 2.53
N VAL A 8 -11.23 -2.71 3.02
CA VAL A 8 -9.88 -2.76 2.42
C VAL A 8 -9.86 -3.86 1.38
N ILE A 9 -9.67 -3.49 0.11
CA ILE A 9 -9.64 -4.39 -1.04
C ILE A 9 -8.23 -4.34 -1.63
N TRP A 10 -7.69 -5.50 -2.01
CA TRP A 10 -6.35 -5.60 -2.57
C TRP A 10 -6.43 -5.95 -4.06
N ALA A 11 -5.80 -5.13 -4.89
CA ALA A 11 -5.51 -5.47 -6.28
C ALA A 11 -4.60 -6.70 -6.35
N ASP A 12 -4.69 -7.47 -7.43
CA ASP A 12 -3.85 -8.66 -7.59
C ASP A 12 -2.37 -8.28 -7.73
N GLU A 13 -2.09 -7.13 -8.34
CA GLU A 13 -0.76 -6.51 -8.39
C GLU A 13 -0.21 -6.25 -6.99
N ALA A 14 -1.00 -5.69 -6.08
CA ALA A 14 -0.57 -5.43 -4.70
C ALA A 14 -0.28 -6.73 -3.92
N LYS A 15 -1.09 -7.78 -4.12
CA LYS A 15 -0.88 -9.08 -3.49
C LYS A 15 0.43 -9.71 -3.97
N GLU A 16 0.66 -9.66 -5.29
CA GLU A 16 1.87 -10.19 -5.90
C GLU A 16 3.11 -9.38 -5.48
N ALA A 17 2.98 -8.05 -5.42
CA ALA A 17 4.05 -7.18 -4.94
C ALA A 17 4.43 -7.48 -3.48
N LEU A 18 3.45 -7.64 -2.58
CA LEU A 18 3.72 -8.04 -1.20
C LEU A 18 4.42 -9.41 -1.11
N ARG A 19 4.03 -10.36 -1.96
CA ARG A 19 4.68 -11.67 -2.06
C ARG A 19 6.14 -11.55 -2.50
N GLN A 20 6.42 -10.69 -3.48
CA GLN A 20 7.78 -10.40 -3.94
C GLN A 20 8.62 -9.75 -2.85
N VAL A 21 8.07 -8.78 -2.11
CA VAL A 21 8.71 -8.17 -0.94
C VAL A 21 9.09 -9.23 0.10
N TYR A 22 8.16 -10.11 0.45
CA TYR A 22 8.43 -11.20 1.40
C TYR A 22 9.54 -12.12 0.91
N ASN A 23 9.48 -12.57 -0.34
CA ASN A 23 10.48 -13.48 -0.90
C ASN A 23 11.87 -12.83 -0.98
N PHE A 24 11.93 -11.56 -1.36
CA PHE A 24 13.18 -10.79 -1.42
C PHE A 24 13.83 -10.68 -0.04
N LEU A 25 13.07 -10.26 0.97
CA LEU A 25 13.58 -10.14 2.35
C LEU A 25 13.94 -11.50 2.93
N LYS A 26 13.17 -12.55 2.64
CA LYS A 26 13.47 -13.92 3.09
C LYS A 26 14.82 -14.39 2.57
N TYR A 27 15.15 -14.05 1.32
CA TYR A 27 16.41 -14.46 0.69
C TYR A 27 17.60 -13.58 1.11
N ARG A 28 17.39 -12.27 1.23
CA ARG A 28 18.45 -11.28 1.56
C ARG A 28 18.79 -11.18 3.03
N GLU A 29 17.79 -11.30 3.90
CA GLU A 29 17.89 -10.99 5.33
C GLU A 29 17.60 -12.23 6.17
N SER A 30 16.33 -12.53 6.41
CA SER A 30 15.89 -13.72 7.13
C SER A 30 14.37 -13.93 6.99
N ILE A 31 13.89 -15.12 7.35
CA ILE A 31 12.45 -15.41 7.41
C ILE A 31 11.74 -14.53 8.45
N GLU A 32 12.38 -14.30 9.59
CA GLU A 32 11.85 -13.48 10.69
C GLU A 32 11.64 -12.04 10.24
N ILE A 33 12.63 -11.45 9.57
CA ILE A 33 12.54 -10.08 9.03
C ILE A 33 11.45 -9.99 7.96
N ALA A 34 11.41 -10.96 7.04
CA ALA A 34 10.38 -11.02 6.00
C ALA A 34 8.96 -11.08 6.59
N ARG A 35 8.75 -11.91 7.62
CA ARG A 35 7.46 -12.01 8.33
C ARG A 35 7.12 -10.71 9.02
N LYS A 36 8.06 -10.11 9.75
CA LYS A 36 7.85 -8.85 10.48
C LYS A 36 7.41 -7.73 9.53
N VAL A 37 8.09 -7.55 8.40
CA VAL A 37 7.74 -6.52 7.42
C VAL A 37 6.37 -6.78 6.79
N ARG A 38 6.10 -8.03 6.37
CA ARG A 38 4.78 -8.41 5.81
C ARG A 38 3.65 -8.15 6.80
N ASP A 39 3.80 -8.59 8.04
CA ASP A 39 2.77 -8.49 9.07
C ASP A 39 2.49 -7.03 9.43
N GLU A 40 3.53 -6.19 9.48
CA GLU A 40 3.38 -4.74 9.67
C GLU A 40 2.64 -4.09 8.49
N ILE A 41 2.98 -4.43 7.25
CA ILE A 41 2.27 -3.90 6.06
C ILE A 41 0.78 -4.30 6.11
N LEU A 42 0.47 -5.56 6.43
CA LEU A 42 -0.91 -6.03 6.58
C LEU A 42 -1.65 -5.33 7.72
N PHE A 43 -0.98 -5.04 8.83
CA PHE A 43 -1.56 -4.29 9.95
C PHE A 43 -1.85 -2.83 9.55
N GLN A 44 -0.87 -2.17 8.93
CA GLN A 44 -0.99 -0.77 8.53
C GLN A 44 -2.04 -0.56 7.43
N THR A 45 -2.18 -1.49 6.48
CA THR A 45 -3.25 -1.45 5.47
C THR A 45 -4.64 -1.68 6.06
N LYS A 46 -4.79 -2.60 7.03
CA LYS A 46 -6.05 -2.76 7.77
C LYS A 46 -6.45 -1.49 8.51
N SER A 47 -5.49 -0.77 9.10
CA SER A 47 -5.76 0.50 9.79
C SER A 47 -6.30 1.61 8.87
N LEU A 48 -6.11 1.48 7.54
CA LEU A 48 -6.67 2.44 6.58
C LEU A 48 -8.20 2.40 6.52
N SER A 49 -8.86 1.36 7.04
CA SER A 49 -10.33 1.32 7.11
C SER A 49 -10.94 2.43 7.96
N ASP A 50 -10.17 2.99 8.91
CA ASP A 50 -10.68 3.96 9.88
C ASP A 50 -10.48 5.41 9.43
N PHE A 51 -9.30 5.75 8.88
CA PHE A 51 -8.95 7.11 8.45
C PHE A 51 -7.96 7.08 7.26
N PRO A 52 -8.39 6.66 6.06
CA PRO A 52 -7.48 6.56 4.93
C PRO A 52 -7.06 7.93 4.39
N GLU A 53 -7.82 8.99 4.66
CA GLU A 53 -7.52 10.34 4.20
C GLU A 53 -6.46 11.07 5.04
N LYS A 54 -5.94 10.43 6.09
CA LYS A 54 -4.91 11.03 6.95
C LYS A 54 -3.55 11.15 6.25
N PHE A 55 -3.26 10.27 5.28
CA PHE A 55 -1.94 10.23 4.63
C PHE A 55 -1.90 11.08 3.37
N GLU A 56 -0.70 11.46 2.94
CA GLU A 56 -0.49 12.36 1.82
C GLU A 56 -1.03 11.82 0.49
N LYS A 57 -1.43 12.75 -0.39
CA LYS A 57 -1.79 12.42 -1.76
C LYS A 57 -0.56 11.97 -2.54
N GLU A 58 -0.73 11.03 -3.46
CA GLU A 58 0.34 10.60 -4.34
C GLU A 58 0.58 11.65 -5.43
N HIS A 59 1.65 12.44 -5.30
CA HIS A 59 1.94 13.56 -6.20
C HIS A 59 2.08 13.15 -7.67
N TYR A 60 2.61 11.95 -7.93
CA TYR A 60 2.77 11.43 -9.29
C TYR A 60 1.45 11.01 -9.96
N LEU A 61 0.38 10.88 -9.18
CA LEU A 61 -0.95 10.50 -9.66
C LEU A 61 -1.96 11.66 -9.61
N LEU A 62 -1.53 12.89 -9.29
CA LEU A 62 -2.42 14.06 -9.22
C LEU A 62 -3.13 14.39 -10.54
N ASN A 63 -2.52 14.00 -11.67
CA ASN A 63 -3.09 14.23 -13.00
C ASN A 63 -4.12 13.16 -13.41
N ILE A 64 -4.37 12.17 -12.55
CA ILE A 64 -5.33 11.09 -12.79
C ILE A 64 -6.54 11.32 -11.87
N PRO A 65 -7.78 11.22 -12.38
CA PRO A 65 -8.96 11.31 -11.53
C PRO A 65 -8.94 10.20 -10.48
N GLY A 66 -9.05 10.58 -9.20
CA GLY A 66 -9.08 9.64 -8.08
C GLY A 66 -8.50 10.24 -6.80
N ASN A 67 -8.70 9.55 -5.68
CA ASN A 67 -8.14 9.93 -4.38
C ASN A 67 -6.97 9.01 -4.04
N PHE A 68 -5.90 9.14 -4.83
CA PHE A 68 -4.69 8.34 -4.65
C PHE A 68 -3.83 8.93 -3.54
N ARG A 69 -3.42 8.05 -2.64
CA ARG A 69 -2.63 8.37 -1.46
C ARG A 69 -1.55 7.31 -1.26
N TYR A 70 -0.57 7.65 -0.44
CA TYR A 70 0.48 6.72 -0.12
C TYR A 70 0.81 6.71 1.36
N LYS A 71 1.34 5.59 1.82
CA LYS A 71 1.89 5.43 3.16
C LYS A 71 3.20 4.67 3.08
N VAL A 72 4.23 5.17 3.76
CA VAL A 72 5.51 4.47 3.88
C VAL A 72 5.50 3.66 5.17
N VAL A 73 5.84 2.38 5.06
CA VAL A 73 5.99 1.44 6.18
C VAL A 73 7.32 0.72 5.97
N TRP A 74 8.23 0.81 6.93
CA TRP A 74 9.64 0.45 6.73
C TRP A 74 10.22 1.20 5.51
N SER A 75 10.88 0.50 4.60
CA SER A 75 11.38 1.02 3.34
C SER A 75 10.43 0.75 2.17
N TYR A 76 9.14 0.51 2.43
CA TYR A 76 8.14 0.20 1.39
C TYR A 76 7.05 1.26 1.34
N LYS A 77 6.76 1.73 0.14
CA LYS A 77 5.66 2.63 -0.18
C LYS A 77 4.44 1.80 -0.57
N ILE A 78 3.32 2.05 0.10
CA ILE A 78 2.01 1.45 -0.16
C ILE A 78 1.18 2.50 -0.86
N ILE A 79 0.78 2.25 -2.11
CA ILE A 79 -0.13 3.12 -2.87
C ILE A 79 -1.54 2.58 -2.73
N TYR A 80 -2.47 3.48 -2.44
CA TYR A 80 -3.87 3.12 -2.33
C TYR A 80 -4.78 4.24 -2.83
N GLU A 81 -5.99 3.86 -3.21
CA GLU A 81 -7.07 4.77 -3.57
C GLU A 81 -8.18 4.73 -2.53
N VAL A 82 -8.71 5.91 -2.20
CA VAL A 82 -9.87 6.04 -1.30
C VAL A 82 -11.13 6.30 -2.13
N THR A 83 -12.08 5.36 -2.08
CA THR A 83 -13.41 5.54 -2.69
C THR A 83 -14.46 5.85 -1.62
N PHE A 84 -15.71 6.00 -2.03
CA PHE A 84 -16.83 6.29 -1.14
C PHE A 84 -17.09 5.20 -0.07
N ASP A 85 -16.75 3.94 -0.37
CA ASP A 85 -17.06 2.78 0.46
C ASP A 85 -15.86 1.88 0.77
N SER A 86 -14.74 2.08 0.06
CA SER A 86 -13.61 1.16 0.07
C SER A 86 -12.26 1.89 0.00
N VAL A 87 -11.22 1.16 0.38
CA VAL A 87 -9.82 1.52 0.20
C VAL A 87 -9.19 0.45 -0.65
N TYR A 88 -8.72 0.80 -1.84
CA TYR A 88 -8.07 -0.12 -2.77
C TYR A 88 -6.57 -0.02 -2.59
N ILE A 89 -5.92 -1.10 -2.12
CA ILE A 89 -4.47 -1.22 -2.13
C ILE A 89 -4.06 -1.59 -3.55
N LEU A 90 -3.34 -0.70 -4.23
CA LEU A 90 -3.03 -0.80 -5.65
C LEU A 90 -1.66 -1.41 -5.89
N ASP A 91 -0.64 -0.97 -5.15
CA ASP A 91 0.73 -1.46 -5.32
C ASP A 91 1.56 -1.26 -4.03
N ILE A 92 2.64 -2.03 -3.90
CA ILE A 92 3.61 -1.96 -2.80
C ILE A 92 5.01 -2.11 -3.37
N PHE A 93 5.87 -1.13 -3.16
CA PHE A 93 7.24 -1.20 -3.67
C PHE A 93 8.25 -0.52 -2.76
N HIS A 94 9.52 -0.90 -2.90
CA HIS A 94 10.59 -0.32 -2.11
C HIS A 94 10.81 1.16 -2.48
N THR A 95 11.00 2.03 -1.49
CA THR A 95 11.13 3.49 -1.68
C THR A 95 12.36 3.90 -2.50
N SER A 96 13.35 3.00 -2.63
CA SER A 96 14.51 3.21 -3.51
C SER A 96 14.19 3.03 -5.00
N ARG A 97 13.01 2.51 -5.36
CA ARG A 97 12.58 2.45 -6.75
C ARG A 97 12.15 3.85 -7.17
N ASP A 98 12.55 4.25 -8.37
CA ASP A 98 12.14 5.54 -8.93
C ASP A 98 10.60 5.64 -8.93
N PRO A 99 10.02 6.65 -8.25
CA PRO A 99 8.58 6.87 -8.22
C PRO A 99 7.95 7.09 -9.60
N SER A 100 8.73 7.44 -10.62
CA SER A 100 8.25 7.52 -12.01
C SER A 100 7.78 6.17 -12.57
N ASN A 101 8.19 5.05 -11.95
CA ASN A 101 7.80 3.69 -12.33
C ASN A 101 6.46 3.22 -11.73
N ILE A 102 5.72 4.09 -11.03
CA ILE A 102 4.39 3.74 -10.53
C ILE A 102 3.51 3.33 -11.72
N LYS A 103 3.01 2.09 -11.70
CA LYS A 103 2.02 1.65 -12.67
C LYS A 103 0.75 2.47 -12.48
N LYS A 104 0.42 3.27 -13.48
CA LYS A 104 -0.82 4.04 -13.47
C LYS A 104 -1.99 3.06 -13.51
N PRO A 105 -2.98 3.17 -12.60
CA PRO A 105 -4.20 2.38 -12.72
C PRO A 105 -4.84 2.67 -14.09
N LYS A 106 -5.36 1.62 -14.74
CA LYS A 106 -6.05 1.71 -16.02
C LYS A 106 -7.41 2.39 -15.88
#